data_AF-A0AAD5U9T7-F1
#
_entry.id   AF-A0AAD5U9T7-F1
#
_cell.length_a   1.000
_cell.length_b   1.000
_cell.length_c   1.000
_cell.angle_alpha   90.00
_cell.angle_beta   90.00
_cell.angle_gamma   90.00
#
_symmetry.space_group_name_H-M   'P 1'
#
loop_
_entity.id
_entity.type
_entity.pdbx_description
1 polymer ?
#
loop_
_entity_poly.entity_id
_entity_poly.type
_entity_poly.pdbx_seq_one_letter_code
_entity_poly.pdbx_strand_id
1 'polypeptide(L)'
;MQRLSLNLRKIGRRFASTEATSTSKFPPLEKMMTKEAYEARHHALGTISFWKKFNYFITLPGLILVALYALPQEFAHIKHLQEHPNELVPFNYLRKRKIPWGDGDHSLFCNPMCNPDPKPEE
;
A
#
# COMPACT_ATOMS: atom_id res chain seq x y z
N MET A 1 -31.30 50.45 34.85
CA MET A 1 -30.46 49.89 33.78
C MET A 1 -29.56 48.82 34.37
N GLN A 2 -29.85 47.54 34.15
CA GLN A 2 -28.97 46.42 34.55
C GLN A 2 -28.77 45.54 33.31
N ARG A 3 -27.52 45.41 32.88
CA ARG A 3 -27.11 44.63 31.70
C ARG A 3 -27.03 43.16 32.11
N LEU A 4 -27.82 42.31 31.45
CA LEU A 4 -27.73 40.86 31.55
C LEU A 4 -26.42 40.37 30.90
N SER A 5 -25.54 39.76 31.68
CA SER A 5 -24.34 39.08 31.19
C SER A 5 -24.68 37.64 30.80
N LEU A 6 -24.45 37.28 29.54
CA LEU A 6 -24.58 35.90 29.05
C LEU A 6 -23.32 35.10 29.41
N ASN A 7 -23.44 34.21 30.40
CA ASN A 7 -22.39 33.25 30.72
C ASN A 7 -22.39 32.12 29.67
N LEU A 8 -21.46 32.19 28.71
CA LEU A 8 -21.16 31.08 27.79
C LEU A 8 -20.49 29.94 28.57
N ARG A 9 -21.24 28.88 28.90
CA ARG A 9 -20.66 27.62 29.37
C ARG A 9 -19.97 26.93 28.18
N LYS A 10 -18.65 27.02 28.10
CA LYS A 10 -17.83 26.16 27.24
C LYS A 10 -17.99 24.72 27.75
N ILE A 11 -18.83 23.93 27.08
CA ILE A 11 -18.93 22.48 27.29
C ILE A 11 -17.64 21.88 26.71
N GLY A 12 -16.58 21.86 27.52
CA GLY A 12 -15.43 21.03 27.23
C GLY A 12 -15.88 19.58 27.28
N ARG A 13 -15.86 18.88 26.14
CA ARG A 13 -15.89 17.42 26.13
C ARG A 13 -14.66 16.94 26.89
N ARG A 14 -14.79 16.71 28.19
CA ARG A 14 -13.81 15.96 28.96
C ARG A 14 -13.89 14.53 28.44
N PHE A 15 -12.98 14.17 27.54
CA PHE A 15 -12.70 12.77 27.24
C PHE A 15 -11.91 12.20 28.43
N ALA A 16 -12.59 12.04 29.56
CA ALA A 16 -12.09 11.25 30.67
C ALA A 16 -12.47 9.81 30.35
N SER A 17 -11.67 9.13 29.53
CA SER A 17 -11.63 7.68 29.59
C SER A 17 -10.99 7.34 30.93
N THR A 18 -11.81 7.22 31.97
CA THR A 18 -11.41 6.44 33.14
C THR A 18 -11.10 5.05 32.58
N GLU A 19 -9.86 4.59 32.65
CA GLU A 19 -9.56 3.17 32.54
C GLU A 19 -10.39 2.49 33.62
N ALA A 20 -11.56 1.98 33.25
CA ALA A 20 -12.29 1.06 34.08
C ALA A 20 -11.42 -0.19 34.13
N THR A 21 -10.55 -0.26 35.13
CA THR A 21 -9.86 -1.48 35.53
C THR A 21 -10.95 -2.49 35.85
N SER A 22 -11.34 -3.27 34.84
CA SER A 22 -12.26 -4.39 34.98
C SER A 22 -11.64 -5.32 36.00
N THR A 23 -12.22 -5.35 37.20
CA THR A 23 -11.82 -6.18 38.34
C THR A 23 -12.22 -7.63 38.17
N SER A 24 -12.45 -8.10 36.94
CA SER A 24 -12.42 -9.54 36.65
C SER A 24 -10.96 -9.93 36.46
N LYS A 25 -10.35 -10.49 37.52
CA LYS A 25 -9.05 -11.16 37.42
C LYS A 25 -9.25 -12.41 36.58
N PHE A 26 -9.23 -12.25 35.26
CA PHE A 26 -9.13 -13.37 34.34
C PHE A 26 -7.92 -14.23 34.78
N PRO A 27 -8.07 -15.55 34.93
CA PRO A 27 -6.95 -16.40 35.30
C PRO A 27 -5.79 -16.23 34.29
N PRO A 28 -4.53 -16.43 34.72
CA PRO A 28 -3.38 -16.36 33.84
C PRO A 28 -3.58 -17.20 32.57
N LEU A 29 -3.09 -16.70 31.43
CA LEU A 29 -3.30 -17.29 30.11
C LEU A 29 -2.91 -18.78 30.03
N GLU A 30 -1.89 -19.16 30.80
CA GLU A 30 -1.44 -20.54 31.02
C GLU A 30 -2.55 -21.50 31.42
N LYS A 31 -3.50 -21.03 32.23
CA LYS A 31 -4.58 -21.84 32.79
C LYS A 31 -5.83 -21.86 31.91
N MET A 32 -5.89 -21.01 30.89
CA MET A 32 -7.02 -20.91 29.97
C MET A 32 -6.80 -21.68 28.67
N MET A 33 -5.55 -21.86 28.26
CA MET A 33 -5.18 -22.52 27.01
C MET A 33 -4.78 -23.98 27.24
N THR A 34 -4.91 -24.82 26.20
CA THR A 34 -4.23 -26.12 26.18
C THR A 34 -2.72 -25.89 26.17
N LYS A 35 -1.95 -26.82 26.76
CA LYS A 35 -0.49 -26.73 26.84
C LYS A 35 0.16 -26.49 25.48
N GLU A 36 -0.28 -27.22 24.46
CA GLU A 36 0.20 -27.10 23.08
C GLU A 36 -0.05 -25.71 22.49
N ALA A 37 -1.25 -25.14 22.71
CA ALA A 37 -1.58 -23.81 22.22
C ALA A 37 -0.75 -22.71 22.92
N TYR A 38 -0.49 -22.89 24.21
CA TYR A 38 0.36 -21.98 24.98
C TYR A 38 1.82 -22.01 24.51
N GLU A 39 2.38 -23.20 24.29
CA GLU A 39 3.75 -23.37 23.78
C GLU A 39 3.90 -22.82 22.35
N ALA A 40 2.91 -23.07 21.48
CA ALA A 40 2.88 -22.51 20.14
C ALA A 40 2.85 -20.96 20.16
N ARG A 41 2.05 -20.37 21.05
CA ARG A 41 2.01 -18.92 21.24
C ARG A 41 3.35 -18.38 21.74
N HIS A 42 3.97 -19.03 22.72
CA HIS A 42 5.28 -18.62 23.24
C HIS A 42 6.36 -18.65 22.18
N HIS A 43 6.42 -19.73 21.40
CA HIS A 43 7.32 -19.84 20.27
C HIS A 43 7.08 -18.71 19.25
N ALA A 44 5.80 -18.45 18.91
CA ALA A 44 5.43 -17.38 17.98
C ALA A 44 5.87 -15.98 18.46
N LEU A 45 5.77 -15.68 19.76
CA LEU A 45 6.24 -14.39 20.31
C LEU A 45 7.75 -14.18 20.10
N GLY A 46 8.54 -15.24 20.26
CA GLY A 46 9.97 -15.24 19.93
C GLY A 46 10.21 -15.01 18.44
N THR A 47 9.53 -15.76 17.58
CA THR A 47 9.64 -15.67 16.12
C THR A 47 9.25 -14.29 15.58
N ILE A 48 8.19 -13.67 16.12
CA ILE A 48 7.75 -12.32 15.73
C ILE A 48 8.87 -11.30 15.96
N SER A 49 9.55 -11.37 17.10
CA SER A 49 10.64 -10.44 17.43
C SER A 49 11.84 -10.60 16.50
N PHE A 50 12.13 -11.84 16.08
CA PHE A 50 13.17 -12.13 15.09
C PHE A 50 12.83 -11.54 13.72
N TRP A 51 11.64 -11.83 13.18
CA TRP A 51 11.24 -11.35 11.85
C TRP A 51 11.12 -9.83 11.78
N LYS A 52 10.70 -9.17 12.87
CA LYS A 52 10.73 -7.71 12.95
C LYS A 52 12.15 -7.19 12.74
N LYS A 53 13.13 -7.72 13.49
CA LYS A 53 14.54 -7.31 13.36
C LYS A 53 15.08 -7.63 11.96
N PHE A 54 14.81 -8.81 11.42
CA PHE A 54 15.22 -9.18 10.06
C PHE A 54 14.73 -8.16 9.03
N ASN A 55 13.45 -7.79 9.07
CA ASN A 55 12.90 -6.81 8.14
C ASN A 55 13.59 -5.44 8.27
N TYR A 56 13.84 -4.98 9.49
CA TYR A 56 14.52 -3.70 9.72
C TYR A 56 15.98 -3.69 9.29
N PHE A 57 16.72 -4.78 9.56
CA PHE A 57 18.17 -4.81 9.37
C PHE A 57 18.61 -5.36 8.00
N ILE A 58 17.75 -6.12 7.31
CA ILE A 58 18.10 -6.78 6.06
C ILE A 58 17.16 -6.32 4.94
N THR A 59 15.85 -6.50 5.10
CA THR A 59 14.89 -6.22 4.03
C THR A 59 14.84 -4.73 3.67
N LEU A 60 14.76 -3.83 4.65
CA LEU A 60 14.74 -2.39 4.40
C LEU A 60 16.01 -1.87 3.70
N PRO A 61 17.24 -2.11 4.20
CA PRO A 61 18.43 -1.67 3.50
C PRO A 61 18.61 -2.33 2.13
N GLY A 62 18.21 -3.61 1.99
CA GLY A 62 18.20 -4.30 0.70
C GLY A 62 17.26 -3.63 -0.31
N LEU A 63 16.05 -3.25 0.13
CA LEU A 63 15.09 -2.54 -0.73
C LEU A 63 15.60 -1.16 -1.13
N ILE A 64 16.25 -0.43 -0.22
CA ILE A 64 16.88 0.86 -0.53
C ILE A 64 17.95 0.69 -1.60
N LEU A 65 18.81 -0.34 -1.48
CA LEU A 65 19.86 -0.61 -2.47
C LEU A 65 19.28 -0.93 -3.85
N VAL A 66 18.24 -1.76 -3.91
CA VAL A 66 17.53 -2.06 -5.17
C VAL A 66 16.90 -0.81 -5.77
N ALA A 67 16.27 0.03 -4.95
CA ALA A 67 15.68 1.28 -5.42
C ALA A 67 16.74 2.25 -5.98
N LEU A 68 17.89 2.37 -5.32
CA LEU A 68 19.00 3.21 -5.81
C LEU A 68 19.56 2.72 -7.15
N TYR A 69 19.52 1.41 -7.41
CA TYR A 69 19.94 0.84 -8.69
C TYR A 69 18.88 1.01 -9.78
N ALA A 70 17.61 0.69 -9.48
CA ALA A 70 16.55 0.63 -10.48
C ALA A 70 15.96 2.01 -10.84
N LEU A 71 15.81 2.92 -9.86
CA LEU A 71 15.13 4.20 -10.09
C LEU A 71 15.84 5.10 -11.11
N PRO A 72 17.18 5.27 -11.11
CA PRO A 72 17.85 6.10 -12.11
C PRO A 72 17.63 5.58 -13.54
N GLN A 73 17.64 4.25 -13.71
CA GLN A 73 17.40 3.62 -15.00
C GLN A 73 15.94 3.84 -15.45
N GLU A 74 14.99 3.72 -14.54
CA GLU A 74 13.58 4.00 -14.84
C GLU A 74 13.34 5.46 -15.23
N PHE A 75 13.94 6.42 -14.51
CA PHE A 75 13.85 7.83 -14.89
C PHE A 75 14.48 8.12 -16.25
N ALA A 76 15.60 7.46 -16.59
CA ALA A 76 16.20 7.57 -17.91
C ALA A 76 15.29 6.96 -19.00
N HIS A 77 14.67 5.82 -18.72
CA HIS A 77 13.72 5.17 -19.63
C HIS A 77 12.49 6.05 -19.91
N ILE A 78 11.90 6.63 -18.87
CA ILE A 78 10.75 7.54 -19.01
C ILE A 78 11.14 8.78 -19.83
N LYS A 79 12.31 9.38 -19.57
CA LYS A 79 12.79 10.53 -20.35
C LYS A 79 13.01 10.18 -21.82
N HIS A 80 13.63 9.03 -22.10
CA HIS A 80 13.81 8.55 -23.47
C HIS A 80 12.47 8.39 -24.20
N LEU A 81 11.46 7.83 -23.56
CA LEU A 81 10.12 7.70 -24.15
C LEU A 81 9.43 9.05 -24.42
N GLN A 82 9.75 10.08 -23.65
CA GLN A 82 9.22 11.44 -23.87
C GLN A 82 9.93 12.15 -25.04
N GLU A 83 11.24 11.99 -25.16
CA GLU A 83 12.05 12.60 -26.23
C GLU A 83 11.90 11.85 -27.57
N HIS A 84 11.73 10.52 -27.50
CA HIS A 84 11.60 9.62 -28.64
C HIS A 84 10.35 8.77 -28.49
N PRO A 85 9.16 9.33 -28.82
CA PRO A 85 7.92 8.56 -28.77
C PRO A 85 7.96 7.40 -29.76
N ASN A 86 7.46 6.24 -29.36
CA ASN A 86 7.39 5.07 -30.23
C ASN A 86 6.38 5.32 -31.35
N GLU A 87 6.76 5.06 -32.60
CA GLU A 87 5.83 5.08 -33.72
C GLU A 87 5.33 3.68 -34.06
N LEU A 88 4.07 3.57 -34.51
CA LEU A 88 3.50 2.28 -34.90
C LEU A 88 4.09 1.82 -36.23
N VAL A 89 4.92 0.78 -36.17
CA VAL A 89 5.36 0.03 -37.36
C VAL A 89 4.31 -1.06 -37.66
N PRO A 90 3.67 -1.03 -38.84
CA PRO A 90 2.56 -1.92 -39.17
C PRO A 90 3.05 -3.33 -39.51
N PHE A 91 3.24 -4.16 -38.49
CA PHE A 91 3.56 -5.57 -38.67
C PHE A 91 2.29 -6.41 -38.89
N ASN A 92 2.33 -7.34 -39.85
CA ASN A 92 1.20 -8.19 -40.26
C ASN A 92 0.60 -9.06 -39.14
N TYR A 93 1.32 -9.25 -38.03
CA TYR A 93 0.85 -10.04 -36.88
C TYR A 93 0.22 -9.21 -35.76
N LEU A 94 0.31 -7.88 -35.82
CA LEU A 94 -0.32 -7.00 -34.82
C LEU A 94 -1.81 -6.83 -35.12
N ARG A 95 -2.61 -6.68 -34.04
CA ARG A 95 -4.05 -6.34 -34.10
C ARG A 95 -4.90 -7.18 -35.08
N LYS A 96 -4.59 -8.46 -35.25
CA LYS A 96 -5.35 -9.39 -36.13
C LYS A 96 -6.82 -9.60 -35.71
N ARG A 97 -7.13 -9.41 -34.43
CA ARG A 97 -8.48 -9.55 -33.87
C ARG A 97 -8.72 -8.41 -32.89
N LYS A 98 -9.92 -7.86 -32.93
CA LYS A 98 -10.35 -6.86 -31.95
C LYS A 98 -10.63 -7.53 -30.61
N ILE A 99 -10.25 -6.82 -29.56
CA ILE A 99 -10.44 -7.22 -28.17
C ILE A 99 -11.92 -7.02 -27.80
N PRO A 100 -12.55 -7.89 -26.97
CA PRO A 100 -13.99 -7.83 -26.73
C PRO A 100 -14.43 -6.75 -25.71
N TRP A 101 -13.57 -5.80 -25.34
CA TRP A 101 -13.88 -4.71 -24.41
C TRP A 101 -13.19 -3.40 -24.83
N GLY A 102 -13.73 -2.27 -24.36
CA GLY A 102 -13.23 -0.94 -24.72
C GLY A 102 -13.42 -0.64 -26.20
N ASP A 103 -12.40 -0.02 -26.81
CA ASP A 103 -12.40 0.36 -28.24
C ASP A 103 -11.98 -0.80 -29.17
N GLY A 104 -11.62 -1.95 -28.61
CA GLY A 104 -11.22 -3.15 -29.33
C GLY A 104 -9.77 -3.15 -29.85
N ASP A 105 -9.11 -1.99 -29.90
CA ASP A 105 -7.73 -1.85 -30.40
C ASP A 105 -6.68 -1.63 -29.28
N HIS A 106 -7.13 -1.30 -28.07
CA HIS A 106 -6.30 -1.08 -26.89
C HIS A 106 -6.47 -2.20 -25.86
N SER A 107 -5.37 -2.66 -25.29
CA SER A 107 -5.39 -3.62 -24.17
C SER A 107 -5.75 -2.95 -22.84
N LEU A 108 -6.07 -3.74 -21.80
CA LEU A 108 -6.39 -3.21 -20.45
C LEU A 108 -5.26 -2.38 -19.82
N PHE A 109 -4.00 -2.66 -20.19
CA PHE A 109 -2.81 -1.97 -19.68
C PHE A 109 -2.14 -1.16 -20.79
N CYS A 110 -2.93 -0.56 -21.68
CA CYS A 110 -2.40 0.27 -22.75
C CYS A 110 -1.91 1.62 -22.18
N ASN A 111 -0.60 1.87 -22.31
CA ASN A 111 0.01 3.15 -21.98
C ASN A 111 0.20 4.00 -23.25
N PRO A 112 -0.43 5.19 -23.37
CA PRO A 112 -0.27 6.08 -24.52
C PRO A 112 1.17 6.53 -24.77
N MET A 113 2.02 6.56 -23.75
CA MET A 113 3.44 6.94 -23.90
C MET A 113 4.28 5.85 -24.59
N CYS A 114 3.90 4.58 -24.44
CA CYS A 114 4.70 3.47 -24.94
C CYS A 114 4.05 2.76 -26.14
N ASN A 115 2.72 2.77 -26.21
CA ASN A 115 1.94 2.02 -27.18
C ASN A 115 1.29 3.02 -28.14
N PRO A 116 1.79 3.12 -29.39
CA PRO A 116 1.23 4.04 -30.35
C PRO A 116 -0.15 3.58 -30.82
N ASP A 117 -1.01 4.57 -31.02
CA ASP A 117 -2.33 4.39 -31.58
C ASP A 117 -2.26 3.89 -33.03
N PRO A 118 -3.30 3.16 -33.49
CA PRO A 118 -3.42 2.85 -34.91
C PRO A 118 -3.42 4.16 -35.72
N LYS A 119 -2.72 4.17 -36.86
CA LYS A 119 -2.79 5.30 -37.78
C LYS A 119 -4.25 5.44 -38.26
N PRO A 120 -4.79 6.67 -38.34
CA PRO A 120 -6.08 6.85 -39.00
C PRO A 120 -5.96 6.34 -40.44
N GLU A 121 -6.92 5.52 -40.85
CA GLU A 121 -7.00 4.99 -42.21
C GLU A 121 -7.09 6.18 -43.18
N GLU A 122 -6.15 6.27 -44.14
CA GLU A 122 -6.17 7.25 -45.24
C GLU A 122 -7.26 6.90 -46.27
#